data_AF-A0AAD3D0Y9-F1
#
_entry.id   AF-A0AAD3D0Y9-F1
#
_cell.length_a   1.000
_cell.length_b   1.000
_cell.length_c   1.000
_cell.angle_alpha   90.00
_cell.angle_beta   90.00
_cell.angle_gamma   90.00
#
_symmetry.space_group_name_H-M   'P 1'
#
loop_
_entity.id
_entity.type
_entity.pdbx_description
1 polymer ?
#
loop_
_entity_poly.entity_id
_entity_poly.type
_entity_poly.pdbx_seq_one_letter_code
_entity_poly.pdbx_strand_id
1 'polypeptide(L)'
;MLCCIGRKDSVISGDDASSRSNLDMSRSTLRDSSIHLKEEENIKTERSSSYTSEEDSEGSSDGVVQSILVVKTHEESIRNQGLGSDDSTLSSRMLSRLNSESAHLCENPKVTHSTVSVRTFPQVPGDNPAVSFGVPLSLDWKPIDEDHFEIDQYEEAKPPKREDLKIPSNERTQILVKNGHKMKDIKKAMINARMLA
;
A
#
# COMPACT_ATOMS: atom_id res chain seq x y z
N MET A 1 -10.61 8.39 4.84
CA MET A 1 -9.79 9.59 4.62
C MET A 1 -9.88 9.93 3.13
N LEU A 2 -10.97 10.61 2.74
CA LEU A 2 -11.15 11.15 1.39
C LEU A 2 -10.44 12.51 1.35
N CYS A 3 -9.67 12.77 0.29
CA CYS A 3 -9.06 14.06 0.05
C CYS A 3 -10.18 15.06 -0.30
N CYS A 4 -10.55 15.92 0.64
CA CYS A 4 -11.50 17.01 0.41
C CYS A 4 -10.78 18.11 -0.37
N ILE A 5 -11.01 18.16 -1.68
CA ILE A 5 -10.66 19.31 -2.52
C ILE A 5 -11.51 20.50 -2.06
N GLY A 6 -10.84 21.55 -1.58
CA GLY A 6 -11.45 22.73 -0.97
C GLY A 6 -12.44 23.44 -1.88
N ARG A 7 -13.68 23.59 -1.39
CA ARG A 7 -14.62 24.59 -1.89
C ARG A 7 -14.43 25.87 -1.09
N LYS A 8 -14.19 26.95 -1.82
CA LYS A 8 -14.02 28.31 -1.30
C LYS A 8 -15.22 28.75 -0.48
N ASP A 9 -14.93 29.33 0.66
CA ASP A 9 -15.86 29.85 1.64
C ASP A 9 -16.67 31.03 1.09
N SER A 10 -18.00 30.89 1.13
CA SER A 10 -18.96 31.99 1.01
C SER A 10 -19.39 32.35 2.43
N VAL A 11 -18.82 33.44 2.94
CA VAL A 11 -19.21 34.06 4.22
C VAL A 11 -20.67 34.50 4.14
N ILE A 12 -21.55 33.86 4.93
CA ILE A 12 -22.87 34.40 5.26
C ILE A 12 -22.90 34.56 6.77
N SER A 13 -22.67 35.79 7.20
CA SER A 13 -22.97 36.29 8.54
C SER A 13 -24.49 36.31 8.73
N GLY A 14 -24.95 35.74 9.82
CA GLY A 14 -26.35 35.75 10.22
C GLY A 14 -26.45 35.35 11.68
N ASP A 15 -26.32 36.35 12.54
CA ASP A 15 -26.79 36.32 13.91
C ASP A 15 -28.28 35.91 13.94
N ASP A 16 -28.66 35.03 14.85
CA ASP A 16 -29.76 35.32 15.78
C ASP A 16 -30.00 34.17 16.76
N ALA A 17 -29.95 34.53 18.03
CA ALA A 17 -30.34 33.73 19.16
C ALA A 17 -31.88 33.60 19.21
N SER A 18 -32.38 32.38 19.39
CA SER A 18 -33.57 32.13 20.22
C SER A 18 -33.86 30.64 20.40
N SER A 19 -33.72 30.19 21.63
CA SER A 19 -34.71 29.43 22.40
C SER A 19 -35.76 28.64 21.61
N ARG A 20 -35.79 27.31 21.79
CA ARG A 20 -37.05 26.55 21.99
C ARG A 20 -36.83 25.07 22.35
N SER A 21 -37.22 24.76 23.59
CA SER A 21 -38.03 23.62 24.07
C SER A 21 -37.80 22.21 23.53
N ASN A 22 -37.50 21.33 24.49
CA ASN A 22 -37.79 19.90 24.50
C ASN A 22 -39.17 19.56 23.89
N LEU A 23 -39.17 18.66 22.90
CA LEU A 23 -40.34 17.87 22.54
C LEU A 23 -39.94 16.39 22.49
N ASP A 24 -40.47 15.69 23.48
CA ASP A 24 -40.70 14.25 23.56
C ASP A 24 -41.36 13.77 22.25
N MET A 25 -40.78 12.72 21.64
CA MET A 25 -41.35 12.07 20.47
C MET A 25 -41.46 10.58 20.72
N SER A 26 -42.51 10.24 21.45
CA SER A 26 -43.07 8.90 21.57
C SER A 26 -43.56 8.37 20.21
N ARG A 27 -43.28 7.08 19.98
CA ARG A 27 -44.04 6.09 19.17
C ARG A 27 -44.46 6.46 17.74
N SER A 28 -43.97 5.68 16.77
CA SER A 28 -44.83 5.06 15.73
C SER A 28 -44.07 3.96 14.97
N THR A 29 -44.46 2.71 15.21
CA THR A 29 -45.12 1.77 14.28
C THR A 29 -44.25 1.22 13.15
N LEU A 30 -43.95 -0.07 13.32
CA LEU A 30 -43.63 -1.08 12.31
C LEU A 30 -44.31 -0.77 10.96
N ARG A 31 -43.52 -0.43 9.94
CA ARG A 31 -43.91 -0.60 8.54
C ARG A 31 -43.23 -1.84 8.01
N ASP A 32 -44.01 -2.92 8.03
CA ASP A 32 -43.77 -4.15 7.32
C ASP A 32 -43.68 -3.85 5.82
N SER A 33 -42.47 -3.87 5.28
CA SER A 33 -42.21 -3.64 3.86
C SER A 33 -41.93 -5.00 3.25
N SER A 34 -43.00 -5.66 2.82
CA SER A 34 -42.97 -6.88 2.02
C SER A 34 -42.29 -6.56 0.68
N ILE A 35 -40.98 -6.75 0.62
CA ILE A 35 -40.18 -6.59 -0.60
C ILE A 35 -40.33 -7.84 -1.44
N HIS A 36 -41.07 -7.64 -2.53
CA HIS A 36 -41.32 -8.56 -3.63
C HIS A 36 -39.99 -9.04 -4.24
N LEU A 37 -39.63 -10.30 -3.98
CA LEU A 37 -38.51 -10.98 -4.63
C LEU A 37 -38.93 -11.32 -6.07
N LYS A 38 -38.43 -10.57 -7.04
CA LYS A 38 -38.38 -11.03 -8.43
C LYS A 38 -37.11 -11.86 -8.61
N GLU A 39 -37.30 -13.17 -8.55
CA GLU A 39 -36.47 -14.13 -9.27
C GLU A 39 -36.64 -13.86 -10.76
N GLU A 40 -35.59 -13.39 -11.43
CA GLU A 40 -35.38 -13.76 -12.82
C GLU A 40 -33.92 -14.14 -13.02
N GLU A 41 -33.78 -15.42 -13.32
CA GLU A 41 -32.60 -16.08 -13.84
C GLU A 41 -32.13 -15.44 -15.15
N ASN A 42 -30.88 -15.77 -15.52
CA ASN A 42 -30.40 -16.03 -16.88
C ASN A 42 -29.13 -15.24 -17.21
N ILE A 43 -27.98 -15.78 -16.83
CA ILE A 43 -26.74 -15.49 -17.55
C ILE A 43 -26.19 -16.82 -18.06
N LYS A 44 -26.51 -17.02 -19.33
CA LYS A 44 -26.06 -18.07 -20.22
C LYS A 44 -24.52 -18.06 -20.27
N THR A 45 -23.98 -19.21 -19.89
CA THR A 45 -22.70 -19.78 -20.31
C THR A 45 -22.40 -19.48 -21.79
N GLU A 46 -21.13 -19.19 -22.08
CA GLU A 46 -20.35 -19.54 -23.29
C GLU A 46 -19.49 -18.38 -23.83
N ARG A 47 -18.16 -18.49 -23.64
CA ARG A 47 -17.13 -18.45 -24.70
C ARG A 47 -15.75 -18.32 -24.06
N SER A 48 -15.02 -19.43 -23.99
CA SER A 48 -13.94 -19.76 -24.94
C SER A 48 -12.73 -18.85 -24.77
N SER A 49 -11.85 -19.30 -23.88
CA SER A 49 -10.42 -18.98 -23.85
C SER A 49 -9.78 -19.47 -25.14
N SER A 50 -9.25 -18.55 -25.93
CA SER A 50 -8.37 -18.81 -27.08
C SER A 50 -7.02 -18.24 -26.72
N TYR A 51 -6.10 -19.12 -26.30
CA TYR A 51 -4.70 -18.79 -26.05
C TYR A 51 -3.97 -18.83 -27.40
N THR A 52 -3.64 -17.66 -27.95
CA THR A 52 -2.75 -17.53 -29.09
C THR A 52 -1.32 -17.36 -28.56
N SER A 53 -0.48 -18.34 -28.85
CA SER A 53 0.96 -18.28 -28.66
C SER A 53 1.57 -17.66 -29.92
N GLU A 54 2.09 -16.44 -29.81
CA GLU A 54 2.89 -15.77 -30.86
C GLU A 54 4.23 -15.42 -30.21
N GLU A 55 5.26 -16.22 -30.50
CA GLU A 55 6.30 -16.02 -31.53
C GLU A 55 7.50 -15.24 -30.99
N ASP A 56 8.60 -15.99 -30.86
CA ASP A 56 9.91 -15.57 -30.40
C ASP A 56 10.54 -14.53 -31.33
N SER A 57 10.89 -13.37 -30.79
CA SER A 57 11.64 -12.33 -31.49
C SER A 57 13.04 -12.21 -30.88
N GLU A 58 14.03 -12.76 -31.59
CA GLU A 58 15.45 -12.68 -31.23
C GLU A 58 15.98 -11.26 -31.48
N GLY A 59 15.91 -10.43 -30.43
CA GLY A 59 16.46 -9.07 -30.41
C GLY A 59 17.93 -9.04 -29.96
N SER A 60 18.80 -8.67 -30.89
CA SER A 60 20.23 -8.37 -30.77
C SER A 60 20.62 -7.65 -29.46
N SER A 61 21.41 -8.31 -28.62
CA SER A 61 21.92 -7.77 -27.36
C SER A 61 23.21 -6.96 -27.57
N ASP A 62 23.08 -5.66 -27.81
CA ASP A 62 24.21 -4.74 -27.65
C ASP A 62 24.61 -4.69 -26.17
N GLY A 63 25.87 -5.01 -25.90
CA GLY A 63 26.43 -5.27 -24.57
C GLY A 63 26.43 -4.05 -23.66
N VAL A 64 25.31 -3.81 -22.98
CA VAL A 64 25.26 -2.99 -21.76
C VAL A 64 25.91 -3.81 -20.66
N VAL A 65 27.15 -3.45 -20.30
CA VAL A 65 27.83 -4.03 -19.14
C VAL A 65 27.11 -3.53 -17.89
N GLN A 66 26.07 -4.25 -17.46
CA GLN A 66 25.43 -4.01 -16.16
C GLN A 66 26.47 -4.28 -15.09
N SER A 67 26.91 -3.21 -14.42
CA SER A 67 27.71 -3.29 -13.21
C SER A 67 26.89 -4.00 -12.13
N ILE A 68 27.16 -5.28 -11.93
CA ILE A 68 26.54 -6.06 -10.85
C ILE A 68 27.02 -5.46 -9.53
N LEU A 69 26.09 -4.87 -8.78
CA LEU A 69 26.32 -4.47 -7.41
C LEU A 69 26.49 -5.74 -6.58
N VAL A 70 27.74 -6.10 -6.26
CA VAL A 70 28.04 -7.24 -5.38
C VAL A 70 27.67 -6.85 -3.95
N VAL A 71 26.45 -7.18 -3.54
CA VAL A 71 25.99 -7.02 -2.16
C VAL A 71 26.62 -8.11 -1.32
N LYS A 72 27.56 -7.74 -0.44
CA LYS A 72 28.17 -8.66 0.51
C LYS A 72 27.13 -9.24 1.45
N THR A 73 27.29 -10.51 1.81
CA THR A 73 26.37 -11.16 2.75
C THR A 73 26.54 -10.58 4.15
N HIS A 74 25.49 -10.62 4.98
CA HIS A 74 25.55 -10.17 6.38
C HIS A 74 26.70 -10.84 7.16
N GLU A 75 26.98 -12.12 6.88
CA GLU A 75 28.09 -12.88 7.49
C GLU A 75 29.48 -12.36 7.09
N GLU A 76 29.64 -11.81 5.89
CA GLU A 76 30.89 -11.16 5.44
C GLU A 76 31.09 -9.81 6.13
N SER A 77 30.00 -9.10 6.46
CA SER A 77 30.08 -7.83 7.17
C SER A 77 30.46 -7.98 8.64
N ILE A 78 30.09 -9.08 9.30
CA ILE A 78 30.39 -9.34 10.71
C ILE A 78 31.86 -9.75 10.92
N ARG A 79 32.43 -10.55 10.00
CA ARG A 79 33.82 -11.03 10.13
C ARG A 79 34.88 -9.92 10.16
N ASN A 80 34.57 -8.73 9.65
CA ASN A 80 35.48 -7.60 9.64
C ASN A 80 35.43 -6.72 10.91
N GLN A 81 34.60 -7.03 11.91
CA GLN A 81 34.52 -6.24 13.15
C GLN A 81 35.15 -6.93 14.37
N GLY A 82 35.59 -8.18 14.25
CA GLY A 82 36.13 -8.95 15.37
C GLY A 82 37.65 -9.10 15.31
N LEU A 83 38.40 -8.11 15.80
CA LEU A 83 39.74 -8.24 16.40
C LEU A 83 40.19 -6.87 16.97
N GLY A 84 39.36 -6.33 17.88
CA GLY A 84 39.78 -5.31 18.84
C GLY A 84 40.24 -6.00 20.11
N SER A 85 41.47 -6.51 20.09
CA SER A 85 42.22 -6.88 21.30
C SER A 85 42.85 -5.60 21.84
N ASP A 86 42.69 -5.37 23.12
CA ASP A 86 43.25 -4.24 23.86
C ASP A 86 44.77 -4.19 23.71
N ASP A 87 45.31 -3.24 22.93
CA ASP A 87 46.69 -2.78 23.10
C ASP A 87 46.89 -1.35 22.56
N SER A 88 47.10 -0.45 23.51
CA SER A 88 47.38 0.96 23.31
C SER A 88 48.85 1.21 22.96
N THR A 89 49.36 0.76 21.80
CA THR A 89 50.74 1.17 21.37
C THR A 89 51.06 1.22 19.87
N LEU A 90 50.13 1.03 18.93
CA LEU A 90 50.50 1.00 17.49
C LEU A 90 49.92 2.16 16.66
N SER A 91 50.19 3.39 17.09
CA SER A 91 49.85 4.64 16.39
C SER A 91 51.04 5.24 15.62
N SER A 92 51.66 4.51 14.69
CA SER A 92 52.67 5.13 13.80
C SER A 92 52.90 4.43 12.46
N ARG A 93 52.55 3.15 12.29
CA ARG A 93 52.85 2.44 11.03
C ARG A 93 51.75 2.49 9.96
N MET A 94 50.55 2.99 10.28
CA MET A 94 49.46 3.11 9.30
C MET A 94 49.38 4.49 8.61
N LEU A 95 50.14 5.49 9.06
CA LEU A 95 50.11 6.83 8.45
C LEU A 95 51.08 6.98 7.26
N SER A 96 51.94 5.99 6.98
CA SER A 96 52.94 6.08 5.90
C SER A 96 52.45 5.61 4.52
N ARG A 97 51.18 5.17 4.38
CA ARG A 97 50.57 4.87 3.07
C ARG A 97 49.81 6.05 2.45
N LEU A 98 49.86 7.23 3.07
CA LEU A 98 49.20 8.45 2.55
C LEU A 98 50.02 9.20 1.50
N ASN A 99 51.02 8.60 0.88
CA ASN A 99 51.86 9.28 -0.11
C ASN A 99 52.06 8.47 -1.39
N SER A 100 50.95 8.15 -2.06
CA SER A 100 50.99 7.83 -3.49
C SER A 100 49.84 8.56 -4.17
N GLU A 101 50.23 9.60 -4.88
CA GLU A 101 49.41 10.48 -5.70
C GLU A 101 48.67 9.70 -6.77
N SER A 102 47.51 9.19 -6.40
CA SER A 102 46.40 8.98 -7.32
C SER A 102 45.12 9.11 -6.50
N ALA A 103 44.83 10.35 -6.10
CA ALA A 103 43.56 10.75 -5.51
C ALA A 103 42.46 10.68 -6.59
N HIS A 104 42.24 9.50 -7.17
CA HIS A 104 40.91 9.17 -7.64
C HIS A 104 40.05 9.17 -6.39
N LEU A 105 39.28 10.25 -6.23
CA LEU A 105 38.19 10.38 -5.28
C LEU A 105 37.36 9.11 -5.39
N CYS A 106 37.67 8.11 -4.55
CA CYS A 106 36.88 6.92 -4.41
C CYS A 106 35.69 7.35 -3.56
N GLU A 107 34.87 8.23 -4.15
CA GLU A 107 33.57 8.55 -3.59
C GLU A 107 32.85 7.21 -3.50
N ASN A 108 32.51 6.84 -2.27
CA ASN A 108 31.66 5.68 -2.04
C ASN A 108 30.46 5.80 -2.98
N PRO A 109 30.09 4.74 -3.72
CA PRO A 109 28.98 4.80 -4.65
C PRO A 109 27.75 5.33 -3.94
N LYS A 110 27.25 6.50 -4.39
CA LYS A 110 26.05 7.13 -3.86
C LYS A 110 24.86 6.66 -4.68
N VAL A 111 23.89 6.04 -4.02
CA VAL A 111 22.60 5.71 -4.63
C VAL A 111 21.68 6.89 -4.41
N THR A 112 21.13 7.42 -5.50
CA THR A 112 20.12 8.48 -5.47
C THR A 112 18.85 7.99 -6.17
N HIS A 113 17.72 8.47 -5.69
CA HIS A 113 16.41 8.23 -6.31
C HIS A 113 15.94 9.54 -6.93
N SER A 114 15.48 9.51 -8.18
CA SER A 114 14.97 10.71 -8.87
C SER A 114 13.44 10.77 -8.86
N THR A 115 12.80 9.61 -9.03
CA THR A 115 11.36 9.52 -9.28
C THR A 115 10.73 8.42 -8.44
N VAL A 116 9.45 8.61 -8.12
CA VAL A 116 8.61 7.67 -7.37
C VAL A 116 7.39 7.35 -8.21
N SER A 117 7.11 6.06 -8.39
CA SER A 117 5.86 5.58 -8.99
C SER A 117 4.90 5.09 -7.90
N VAL A 118 3.70 5.66 -7.82
CA VAL A 118 2.66 5.26 -6.87
C VAL A 118 1.58 4.49 -7.64
N ARG A 119 1.38 3.21 -7.28
CA ARG A 119 0.37 2.35 -7.90
C ARG A 119 -0.80 2.13 -6.96
N THR A 120 -2.01 2.29 -7.48
CA THR A 120 -3.25 2.03 -6.74
C THR A 120 -3.83 0.69 -7.12
N PHE A 121 -4.11 -0.14 -6.11
CA PHE A 121 -4.68 -1.48 -6.29
C PHE A 121 -6.09 -1.55 -5.68
N PRO A 122 -7.02 -2.28 -6.33
CA PRO A 122 -8.33 -2.57 -5.76
C PRO A 122 -8.22 -3.31 -4.42
N GLN A 123 -9.08 -2.95 -3.47
CA GLN A 123 -9.24 -3.74 -2.25
C GLN A 123 -10.33 -4.79 -2.45
N VAL A 124 -9.98 -6.05 -2.18
CA VAL A 124 -10.80 -7.23 -2.41
C VAL A 124 -10.93 -8.07 -1.13
N PRO A 125 -11.98 -8.92 -1.00
CA PRO A 125 -12.07 -9.87 0.10
C PRO A 125 -10.88 -10.85 0.05
N GLY A 126 -10.16 -10.96 1.16
CA GLY A 126 -8.99 -11.83 1.29
C GLY A 126 -9.31 -13.23 1.82
N ASP A 127 -8.24 -13.98 2.08
CA ASP A 127 -8.24 -15.35 2.62
C ASP A 127 -7.31 -15.53 3.84
N ASN A 128 -6.73 -14.44 4.36
CA ASN A 128 -5.80 -14.49 5.49
C ASN A 128 -6.50 -14.99 6.78
N PRO A 129 -6.13 -16.18 7.32
CA PRO A 129 -6.74 -16.74 8.53
C PRO A 129 -6.34 -16.00 9.81
N ALA A 130 -5.31 -15.14 9.80
CA ALA A 130 -4.83 -14.44 10.98
C ALA A 130 -5.78 -13.33 11.48
N VAL A 131 -6.90 -13.08 10.80
CA VAL A 131 -7.90 -12.10 11.25
C VAL A 131 -8.74 -12.68 12.38
N SER A 132 -8.64 -12.10 13.57
CA SER A 132 -9.41 -12.55 14.74
C SER A 132 -10.92 -12.36 14.59
N PHE A 133 -11.35 -11.34 13.86
CA PHE A 133 -12.75 -11.03 13.61
C PHE A 133 -12.94 -10.26 12.30
N GLY A 134 -14.06 -10.48 11.61
CA GLY A 134 -14.43 -9.77 10.39
C GLY A 134 -13.83 -10.32 9.10
N VAL A 135 -14.10 -9.62 7.99
CA VAL A 135 -13.59 -9.98 6.66
C VAL A 135 -12.13 -9.55 6.48
N PRO A 136 -11.21 -10.45 6.08
CA PRO A 136 -9.86 -10.03 5.72
C PRO A 136 -9.90 -9.15 4.45
N LEU A 137 -9.05 -8.12 4.41
CA LEU A 137 -8.83 -7.32 3.20
C LEU A 137 -7.54 -7.79 2.52
N SER A 138 -7.57 -7.87 1.20
CA SER A 138 -6.41 -8.09 0.34
C SER A 138 -6.38 -7.05 -0.78
N LEU A 139 -5.24 -6.92 -1.45
CA LEU A 139 -5.12 -6.15 -2.68
C LEU A 139 -5.17 -7.10 -3.88
N ASP A 140 -5.83 -6.68 -4.95
CA ASP A 140 -5.76 -7.39 -6.22
C ASP A 140 -4.38 -7.19 -6.88
N TRP A 141 -3.98 -8.08 -7.78
CA TRP A 141 -2.69 -8.03 -8.47
C TRP A 141 -2.64 -7.01 -9.60
N LYS A 142 -3.81 -6.61 -10.11
CA LYS A 142 -3.92 -5.67 -11.23
C LYS A 142 -4.11 -4.24 -10.70
N PRO A 143 -3.16 -3.32 -10.95
CA PRO A 143 -3.35 -1.93 -10.58
C PRO A 143 -4.49 -1.31 -11.39
N ILE A 144 -5.21 -0.39 -10.78
CA ILE A 144 -6.23 0.43 -11.45
C ILE A 144 -5.68 1.79 -11.86
N ASP A 145 -4.58 2.21 -11.24
CA ASP A 145 -3.97 3.52 -11.48
C ASP A 145 -2.47 3.52 -11.18
N GLU A 146 -1.73 4.41 -11.84
CA GLU A 146 -0.29 4.60 -11.66
C GLU A 146 0.09 6.08 -11.88
N ASP A 147 0.63 6.70 -10.84
CA ASP A 147 1.10 8.08 -10.84
C ASP A 147 2.63 8.13 -10.73
N HIS A 148 3.25 9.18 -11.29
CA HIS A 148 4.70 9.41 -11.21
C HIS A 148 4.99 10.79 -10.64
N PHE A 149 5.90 10.84 -9.67
CA PHE A 149 6.30 12.08 -8.98
C PHE A 149 7.83 12.19 -8.90
N GLU A 150 8.34 13.43 -8.86
CA GLU A 150 9.71 13.68 -8.41
C GLU A 150 9.80 13.44 -6.90
N ILE A 151 10.93 12.89 -6.44
CA ILE A 151 11.10 12.49 -5.03
C ILE A 151 10.90 13.66 -4.06
N ASP A 152 11.42 14.85 -4.40
CA ASP A 152 11.35 16.02 -3.52
C ASP A 152 9.92 16.52 -3.38
N GLN A 153 9.16 16.54 -4.48
CA GLN A 153 7.74 16.90 -4.49
C GLN A 153 6.90 15.92 -3.66
N TYR A 154 7.21 14.62 -3.74
CA TYR A 154 6.51 13.59 -2.98
C TYR A 154 6.75 13.71 -1.47
N GLU A 155 8.00 13.95 -1.05
CA GLU A 155 8.34 14.08 0.37
C GLU A 155 7.79 15.39 0.97
N GLU A 156 7.72 16.49 0.20
CA GLU A 156 7.09 17.74 0.64
C GLU A 156 5.57 17.59 0.84
N ALA A 157 4.89 16.87 -0.06
CA ALA A 157 3.44 16.67 -0.01
C ALA A 157 2.99 15.58 0.98
N LYS A 158 3.93 14.88 1.62
CA LYS A 158 3.64 13.70 2.44
C LYS A 158 2.90 14.08 3.74
N PRO A 159 1.73 13.46 4.02
CA PRO A 159 1.04 13.71 5.28
C PRO A 159 1.84 13.19 6.48
N PRO A 160 1.59 13.71 7.70
CA PRO A 160 2.22 13.18 8.90
C PRO A 160 1.93 11.68 9.08
N LYS A 161 2.87 10.97 9.71
CA LYS A 161 2.74 9.52 9.95
C LYS A 161 1.45 9.24 10.72
N ARG A 162 0.67 8.28 10.24
CA ARG A 162 -0.53 7.80 10.93
C ARG A 162 -0.10 7.00 12.16
N GLU A 163 -0.70 7.30 13.31
CA GLU A 163 -0.49 6.55 14.55
C GLU A 163 -1.33 5.25 14.56
N ASP A 164 -2.52 5.30 13.95
CA ASP A 164 -3.44 4.16 13.86
C ASP A 164 -3.28 3.41 12.54
N LEU A 165 -2.57 2.28 12.58
CA LEU A 165 -2.38 1.37 11.45
C LEU A 165 -3.45 0.27 11.36
N LYS A 166 -4.38 0.20 12.31
CA LYS A 166 -5.42 -0.83 12.38
C LYS A 166 -6.73 -0.34 11.75
N ILE A 167 -7.27 -1.12 10.83
CA ILE A 167 -8.61 -0.87 10.27
C ILE A 167 -9.63 -1.75 11.01
N PRO A 168 -10.63 -1.16 11.69
CA PRO A 168 -11.62 -1.94 12.43
C PRO A 168 -12.51 -2.77 11.49
N SER A 169 -13.10 -3.84 12.02
CA SER A 169 -13.84 -4.85 11.24
C SER A 169 -15.04 -4.27 10.45
N ASN A 170 -15.76 -3.33 11.06
CA ASN A 170 -16.86 -2.61 10.41
C ASN A 170 -16.38 -1.79 9.22
N GLU A 171 -15.26 -1.07 9.37
CA GLU A 171 -14.68 -0.27 8.28
C GLU A 171 -14.21 -1.15 7.13
N ARG A 172 -13.56 -2.29 7.40
CA ARG A 172 -13.18 -3.25 6.35
C ARG A 172 -14.37 -3.68 5.51
N THR A 173 -15.50 -3.99 6.15
CA THR A 173 -16.74 -4.36 5.47
C THR A 173 -17.29 -3.20 4.63
N GLN A 174 -17.30 -1.98 5.18
CA GLN A 174 -17.76 -0.80 4.45
C GLN A 174 -16.90 -0.50 3.22
N ILE A 175 -15.59 -0.69 3.32
CA ILE A 175 -14.70 -0.48 2.17
C ILE A 175 -15.04 -1.46 1.04
N LEU A 176 -15.23 -2.74 1.34
CA LEU A 176 -15.61 -3.73 0.33
C LEU A 176 -16.97 -3.41 -0.31
N VAL A 177 -17.96 -3.00 0.49
CA VAL A 177 -19.27 -2.60 -0.04
C VAL A 177 -19.15 -1.37 -0.95
N LYS A 178 -18.35 -0.36 -0.56
CA LYS A 178 -18.09 0.83 -1.39
C LYS A 178 -17.39 0.48 -2.70
N ASN A 179 -16.56 -0.55 -2.69
CA ASN A 179 -15.90 -1.09 -3.89
C ASN A 179 -16.82 -2.00 -4.74
N GLY A 180 -18.11 -2.10 -4.41
CA GLY A 180 -19.10 -2.85 -5.19
C GLY A 180 -19.20 -4.34 -4.87
N HIS A 181 -18.51 -4.84 -3.84
CA HIS A 181 -18.61 -6.24 -3.44
C HIS A 181 -19.96 -6.55 -2.78
N LYS A 182 -20.59 -7.67 -3.15
CA LYS A 182 -21.86 -8.08 -2.59
C LYS A 182 -21.66 -8.64 -1.18
N MET A 183 -22.64 -8.42 -0.31
CA MET A 183 -22.60 -8.93 1.07
C MET A 183 -22.47 -10.47 1.14
N LYS A 184 -22.97 -11.19 0.12
CA LYS A 184 -22.80 -12.66 0.03
C LYS A 184 -21.34 -13.06 -0.11
N ASP A 185 -20.57 -12.35 -0.94
CA ASP A 185 -19.16 -12.65 -1.21
C ASP A 185 -18.28 -12.31 0.00
N ILE A 186 -18.59 -11.19 0.67
CA ILE A 186 -17.94 -10.78 1.92
C ILE A 186 -18.15 -11.86 3.01
N LYS A 187 -19.38 -12.35 3.19
CA LYS A 187 -19.67 -13.43 4.15
C LYS A 187 -18.95 -14.73 3.81
N LYS A 188 -18.89 -15.08 2.52
CA LYS A 188 -18.15 -16.26 2.06
C LYS A 188 -16.67 -16.16 2.41
N ALA A 189 -16.04 -15.01 2.16
CA ALA A 189 -14.64 -14.78 2.53
C ALA A 189 -14.39 -14.88 4.04
N MET A 190 -15.30 -14.35 4.87
CA MET A 190 -15.23 -14.50 6.32
C MET A 190 -15.27 -15.97 6.77
N ILE A 191 -16.16 -16.78 6.19
CA ILE A 191 -16.27 -18.21 6.52
C ILE A 191 -15.00 -18.93 6.09
N ASN A 192 -14.52 -18.68 4.87
CA ASN A 192 -13.31 -19.32 4.34
C ASN A 192 -12.08 -19.03 5.21
N ALA A 193 -11.85 -17.77 5.57
CA ALA A 193 -10.72 -17.40 6.43
C ALA A 193 -10.80 -18.09 7.80
N ARG A 194 -12.00 -18.25 8.35
CA ARG A 194 -12.21 -18.96 9.62
C ARG A 194 -11.95 -20.47 9.51
N MET A 195 -12.24 -21.08 8.36
CA MET A 195 -12.02 -22.52 8.16
C MET A 195 -10.55 -22.90 8.01
N LEU A 196 -9.67 -21.93 7.73
CA LEU A 196 -8.23 -22.13 7.54
C LEU A 196 -7.40 -21.84 8.81
N ALA A 197 -8.03 -21.35 9.87
CA ALA A 197 -7.41 -21.03 11.17
C ALA A 197 -7.52 -22.20 12.14
#